data_AF-A0A117SEA4-F1
#
_entry.id   AF-A0A117SEA4-F1
#
_cell.length_a   1.000
_cell.length_b   1.000
_cell.length_c   1.000
_cell.angle_alpha   90.00
_cell.angle_beta   90.00
_cell.angle_gamma   90.00
#
_symmetry.space_group_name_H-M   'P 1'
#
loop_
_entity.id
_entity.type
_entity.pdbx_description
1 polymer ?
#
loop_
_entity_poly.entity_id
_entity_poly.type
_entity_poly.pdbx_seq_one_letter_code
_entity_poly.pdbx_strand_id
1 'polypeptide(L)'
;MMKKILSYIILILTINSCDKREIICCTNIDFGLDILIVNSDGINILDKIDGIASEDIRLFYKENAEWIEHFGYDQRNAKGMTTIDIDGENRLRVLLTPDDDKKDFTEIKIQFSENDFDLIKGEIDFSNGNVICRKVWCNGVLKWESYATERLITLIK
;
A
#
# COMPACT_ATOMS: atom_id res chain seq x y z
N MET A 1 39.37 55.57 -7.31
CA MET A 1 39.25 54.56 -6.24
C MET A 1 37.84 53.94 -6.13
N MET A 2 36.75 54.68 -6.39
CA MET A 2 35.35 54.22 -6.29
C MET A 2 34.93 53.12 -7.29
N LYS A 3 35.53 53.04 -8.49
CA LYS A 3 35.18 52.01 -9.49
C LYS A 3 35.54 50.57 -9.08
N LYS A 4 36.57 50.40 -8.22
CA LYS A 4 36.97 49.07 -7.70
C LYS A 4 36.04 48.56 -6.61
N ILE A 5 35.38 49.46 -5.88
CA ILE A 5 34.40 49.13 -4.83
C ILE A 5 33.10 48.62 -5.46
N LEU A 6 32.67 49.22 -6.58
CA LEU A 6 31.44 48.83 -7.27
C LEU A 6 31.51 47.39 -7.83
N SER A 7 32.67 46.98 -8.35
CA SER A 7 32.89 45.59 -8.81
C SER A 7 32.85 44.57 -7.65
N TYR A 8 33.23 44.97 -6.44
CA TYR A 8 33.22 44.08 -5.26
C TYR A 8 31.79 43.85 -4.74
N ILE A 9 30.92 44.86 -4.82
CA ILE A 9 29.51 44.76 -4.39
C ILE A 9 28.70 43.84 -5.32
N ILE A 10 28.97 43.88 -6.63
CA ILE A 10 28.29 43.03 -7.62
C ILE A 10 28.68 41.54 -7.44
N LEU A 11 29.91 41.26 -7.02
CA LEU A 11 30.39 39.88 -6.79
C LEU A 11 29.79 39.24 -5.52
N ILE A 12 29.41 40.03 -4.51
CA ILE A 12 28.79 39.54 -3.27
C ILE A 12 27.29 39.25 -3.45
N LEU A 13 26.64 39.89 -4.43
CA LEU A 13 25.21 39.68 -4.70
C LEU A 13 24.91 38.39 -5.49
N THR A 14 25.90 37.81 -6.19
CA THR A 14 25.69 36.59 -7.00
C THR A 14 25.80 35.29 -6.21
N ILE A 15 26.34 35.30 -4.98
CA ILE A 15 26.53 34.11 -4.14
C ILE A 15 25.31 33.73 -3.28
N ASN A 16 24.22 34.51 -3.31
CA ASN A 16 22.99 34.21 -2.56
C ASN A 16 21.83 33.70 -3.43
N SER A 17 22.04 33.51 -4.74
CA SER A 17 21.03 32.95 -5.65
C SER A 17 21.08 31.42 -5.69
N CYS A 18 21.05 30.79 -4.51
CA CYS A 18 20.82 29.36 -4.40
C CYS A 18 19.35 29.18 -4.00
N ASP A 19 18.49 29.13 -5.00
CA ASP A 19 17.14 28.62 -4.87
C ASP A 19 17.27 27.20 -4.32
N LYS A 20 17.08 27.02 -3.01
CA LYS A 20 16.78 25.70 -2.45
C LYS A 20 15.38 25.32 -2.93
N ARG A 21 15.25 25.04 -4.23
CA ARG A 21 14.14 24.24 -4.68
C ARG A 21 14.38 22.89 -4.06
N GLU A 22 13.61 22.58 -3.02
CA GLU A 22 13.43 21.19 -2.63
C GLU A 22 13.04 20.46 -3.90
N ILE A 23 14.00 19.72 -4.45
CA ILE A 23 13.69 18.75 -5.49
C ILE A 23 12.81 17.76 -4.74
N ILE A 24 11.50 17.84 -4.95
CA ILE A 24 10.55 16.76 -4.64
C ILE A 24 10.93 15.64 -5.61
N CYS A 25 12.09 15.02 -5.39
CA CYS A 25 12.43 13.79 -6.04
C CYS A 25 11.74 12.72 -5.23
N CYS A 26 11.06 11.86 -5.98
CA CYS A 26 10.81 10.50 -5.57
C CYS A 26 9.63 10.41 -4.58
N THR A 27 8.41 10.43 -5.15
CA THR A 27 7.18 9.99 -4.49
C THR A 27 7.38 8.56 -3.99
N ASN A 28 7.35 8.36 -2.66
CA ASN A 28 7.33 7.01 -2.10
C ASN A 28 5.93 6.44 -2.25
N ILE A 29 5.83 5.27 -2.87
CA ILE A 29 4.59 4.54 -3.07
C ILE A 29 4.71 3.22 -2.31
N ASP A 30 4.06 3.13 -1.17
CA ASP A 30 4.13 1.98 -0.28
C ASP A 30 2.77 1.67 0.35
N PHE A 31 1.87 1.08 -0.44
CA PHE A 31 0.51 0.73 -0.03
C PHE A 31 0.16 -0.76 -0.23
N GLY A 32 1.15 -1.62 -0.50
CA GLY A 32 0.94 -3.07 -0.59
C GLY A 32 0.84 -3.75 0.78
N LEU A 33 -0.18 -4.59 0.98
CA LEU A 33 -0.37 -5.40 2.17
C LEU A 33 -0.13 -6.86 1.84
N ASP A 34 0.77 -7.51 2.57
CA ASP A 34 0.98 -8.95 2.46
C ASP A 34 0.11 -9.69 3.47
N ILE A 35 -0.44 -10.81 3.03
CA ILE A 35 -1.41 -11.60 3.78
C ILE A 35 -0.99 -13.05 3.74
N LEU A 36 -0.75 -13.62 4.91
CA LEU A 36 -0.59 -15.06 5.10
C LEU A 36 -1.96 -15.68 5.39
N ILE A 37 -2.35 -16.68 4.61
CA ILE A 37 -3.61 -17.40 4.81
C ILE A 37 -3.27 -18.78 5.37
N VAL A 38 -3.70 -19.03 6.61
CA VAL A 38 -3.36 -20.25 7.35
C VAL A 38 -4.60 -20.98 7.83
N ASN A 39 -4.49 -22.28 8.05
CA ASN A 39 -5.53 -23.05 8.73
C ASN A 39 -5.51 -22.85 10.26
N SER A 40 -6.38 -23.56 11.00
CA SER A 40 -6.42 -23.55 12.47
C SER A 40 -5.12 -23.98 13.15
N ASP A 41 -4.28 -24.75 12.45
CA ASP A 41 -2.99 -25.24 12.95
C ASP A 41 -1.83 -24.28 12.63
N GLY A 42 -2.11 -23.16 11.95
CA GLY A 42 -1.10 -22.18 11.52
C GLY A 42 -0.35 -22.58 10.24
N ILE A 43 -0.82 -23.59 9.50
CA ILE A 43 -0.20 -24.03 8.25
C ILE A 43 -0.70 -23.16 7.11
N ASN A 44 0.22 -22.63 6.29
CA ASN A 44 -0.12 -21.87 5.08
C ASN A 44 -0.85 -22.75 4.06
N ILE A 45 -2.05 -22.34 3.68
CA ILE A 45 -2.94 -23.05 2.75
C ILE A 45 -3.12 -22.33 1.41
N LEU A 46 -2.46 -21.20 1.17
CA LEU A 46 -2.55 -20.50 -0.11
C LEU A 46 -1.85 -21.31 -1.23
N ASP A 47 -2.60 -21.60 -2.30
CA ASP A 47 -2.15 -22.33 -3.49
C ASP A 47 -1.52 -23.70 -3.16
N LYS A 48 -2.08 -24.42 -2.17
CA LYS A 48 -1.75 -25.81 -1.84
C LYS A 48 -2.79 -26.78 -2.39
N ILE A 49 -2.43 -28.06 -2.57
CA ILE A 49 -3.30 -29.10 -3.18
C ILE A 49 -4.68 -29.20 -2.52
N ASP A 50 -4.75 -29.09 -1.19
CA ASP A 50 -5.99 -29.11 -0.41
C ASP A 50 -6.26 -27.75 0.26
N GLY A 51 -5.73 -26.69 -0.33
CA GLY A 51 -5.76 -25.34 0.20
C GLY A 51 -6.77 -24.43 -0.48
N ILE A 52 -6.60 -23.12 -0.26
CA ILE A 52 -7.35 -22.08 -0.94
C ILE A 52 -6.56 -21.67 -2.18
N ALA A 53 -7.16 -21.82 -3.36
CA ALA A 53 -6.59 -21.30 -4.58
C ALA A 53 -6.78 -19.77 -4.63
N SER A 54 -5.72 -19.03 -4.94
CA SER A 54 -5.75 -17.58 -5.10
C SER A 54 -6.75 -17.12 -6.16
N GLU A 55 -7.03 -17.96 -7.16
CA GLU A 55 -8.05 -17.74 -8.18
C GLU A 55 -9.50 -17.83 -7.68
N ASP A 56 -9.75 -18.42 -6.51
CA ASP A 56 -11.09 -18.47 -5.90
C ASP A 56 -11.34 -17.29 -4.96
N ILE A 57 -10.29 -16.59 -4.55
CA ILE A 57 -10.40 -15.41 -3.69
C ILE A 57 -10.99 -14.25 -4.51
N ARG A 58 -11.96 -13.55 -3.92
CA ARG A 58 -12.60 -12.37 -4.50
C ARG A 58 -12.28 -11.14 -3.65
N LEU A 59 -11.90 -10.05 -4.32
CA LEU A 59 -11.52 -8.80 -3.69
C LEU A 59 -12.57 -7.73 -3.99
N PHE A 60 -13.05 -7.05 -2.96
CA PHE A 60 -13.98 -5.93 -3.12
C PHE A 60 -13.44 -4.71 -2.41
N TYR A 61 -13.57 -3.55 -3.03
CA TYR A 61 -13.29 -2.28 -2.39
C TYR A 61 -14.60 -1.57 -2.07
N LYS A 62 -14.58 -0.79 -0.99
CA LYS A 62 -15.73 0.00 -0.61
C LYS A 62 -15.71 1.35 -1.30
N GLU A 63 -16.72 1.61 -2.12
CA GLU A 63 -16.91 2.86 -2.86
C GLU A 63 -18.32 3.38 -2.59
N ASN A 64 -18.44 4.63 -2.14
CA ASN A 64 -19.74 5.26 -1.86
C ASN A 64 -20.71 4.40 -1.01
N ALA A 65 -20.16 3.67 -0.03
CA ALA A 65 -20.85 2.72 0.86
C ALA A 65 -21.30 1.39 0.22
N GLU A 66 -20.96 1.13 -1.04
CA GLU A 66 -21.18 -0.14 -1.73
C GLU A 66 -19.87 -0.94 -1.83
N TRP A 67 -19.98 -2.27 -1.90
CA TRP A 67 -18.85 -3.16 -2.12
C TRP A 67 -18.75 -3.49 -3.61
N ILE A 68 -17.73 -2.95 -4.26
CA ILE A 68 -17.48 -3.16 -5.69
C ILE A 68 -16.41 -4.22 -5.84
N GLU A 69 -16.75 -5.30 -6.55
CA GLU A 69 -15.77 -6.33 -6.87
C GLU A 69 -14.75 -5.77 -7.85
N HIS A 70 -13.48 -5.92 -7.52
CA HIS A 70 -12.41 -5.39 -8.34
C HIS A 70 -11.91 -6.46 -9.29
N PHE A 71 -12.19 -6.24 -10.58
CA PHE A 71 -11.60 -6.98 -11.68
C PHE A 71 -10.49 -6.11 -12.26
N GLY A 72 -9.25 -6.45 -11.96
CA GLY A 72 -8.07 -5.71 -12.42
C GLY A 72 -8.05 -5.49 -13.93
N TYR A 73 -7.44 -4.38 -14.34
CA TYR A 73 -7.45 -3.88 -15.72
C TYR A 73 -6.61 -4.71 -16.72
N ASP A 74 -5.72 -5.60 -16.26
CA ASP A 74 -4.85 -6.41 -17.11
C ASP A 74 -4.97 -7.91 -16.75
N GLN A 75 -4.74 -8.79 -17.74
CA GLN A 75 -4.83 -10.26 -17.57
C GLN A 75 -3.76 -10.85 -16.63
N ARG A 76 -2.79 -10.06 -16.17
CA ARG A 76 -1.68 -10.49 -15.30
C ARG A 76 -1.93 -10.16 -13.82
N ASN A 77 -2.75 -9.16 -13.50
CA ASN A 77 -3.16 -8.77 -12.15
C ASN A 77 -4.68 -8.51 -12.08
N ALA A 78 -5.47 -9.45 -12.58
CA ALA A 78 -6.89 -9.31 -12.86
C ALA A 78 -7.82 -9.12 -11.64
N LYS A 79 -7.30 -8.92 -10.42
CA LYS A 79 -8.13 -8.81 -9.19
C LYS A 79 -7.65 -7.78 -8.16
N GLY A 80 -6.67 -6.92 -8.50
CA GLY A 80 -6.09 -5.98 -7.51
C GLY A 80 -5.30 -6.68 -6.40
N MET A 81 -4.95 -7.95 -6.62
CA MET A 81 -4.15 -8.81 -5.76
C MET A 81 -3.26 -9.72 -6.61
N THR A 82 -2.17 -10.20 -6.02
CA THR A 82 -1.23 -11.14 -6.65
C THR A 82 -0.64 -12.07 -5.60
N THR A 83 -0.31 -13.31 -5.97
CA THR A 83 0.46 -14.20 -5.09
C THR A 83 1.95 -13.90 -5.26
N ILE A 84 2.66 -13.79 -4.14
CA ILE A 84 4.12 -13.64 -4.11
C ILE A 84 4.74 -14.77 -3.30
N ASP A 85 5.97 -15.14 -3.64
CA ASP A 85 6.80 -16.04 -2.83
C ASP A 85 7.86 -15.19 -2.12
N ILE A 86 7.89 -15.30 -0.79
CA ILE A 86 8.94 -14.72 0.05
C ILE A 86 9.59 -15.87 0.81
N ASP A 87 10.83 -16.19 0.48
CA ASP A 87 11.63 -17.26 1.10
C ASP A 87 10.92 -18.63 1.13
N GLY A 88 10.15 -18.98 0.07
CA GLY A 88 9.40 -20.22 -0.04
C GLY A 88 8.02 -20.20 0.63
N GLU A 89 7.59 -19.05 1.15
CA GLU A 89 6.26 -18.83 1.71
C GLU A 89 5.38 -18.05 0.74
N ASN A 90 4.32 -18.69 0.24
CA ASN A 90 3.31 -18.03 -0.58
C ASN A 90 2.49 -17.05 0.25
N ARG A 91 2.39 -15.80 -0.20
CA ARG A 91 1.58 -14.76 0.44
C ARG A 91 0.69 -14.10 -0.60
N LEU A 92 -0.50 -13.68 -0.18
CA LEU A 92 -1.38 -12.87 -1.00
C LEU A 92 -1.02 -11.40 -0.78
N ARG A 93 -0.59 -10.71 -1.84
CA ARG A 93 -0.38 -9.25 -1.81
C ARG A 93 -1.60 -8.54 -2.35
N VAL A 94 -2.15 -7.63 -1.55
CA VAL A 94 -3.30 -6.78 -1.90
C VAL A 94 -2.87 -5.31 -1.90
N LEU A 95 -3.38 -4.53 -2.83
CA LEU A 95 -3.12 -3.09 -2.85
C LEU A 95 -4.15 -2.35 -2.00
N LEU A 96 -3.72 -1.48 -1.08
CA LEU A 96 -4.63 -0.72 -0.23
C LEU A 96 -5.25 0.51 -0.93
N THR A 97 -5.05 0.70 -2.23
CA THR A 97 -5.67 1.80 -2.98
C THR A 97 -6.09 1.29 -4.36
N PRO A 98 -7.39 1.13 -4.64
CA PRO A 98 -7.86 0.72 -5.96
C PRO A 98 -7.91 1.89 -6.96
N ASP A 99 -8.01 3.13 -6.46
CA ASP A 99 -8.35 4.33 -7.23
C ASP A 99 -7.52 5.56 -6.85
N ASP A 100 -7.49 6.53 -7.77
CA ASP A 100 -6.79 7.83 -7.67
C ASP A 100 -7.43 8.83 -6.69
N ASP A 101 -8.59 8.50 -6.13
CA ASP A 101 -9.26 9.29 -5.11
C ASP A 101 -8.48 9.17 -3.78
N LYS A 102 -7.64 10.18 -3.51
CA LYS A 102 -6.82 10.32 -2.28
C LYS A 102 -7.68 10.34 -1.01
N LYS A 103 -8.14 9.18 -0.57
CA LYS A 103 -8.89 8.97 0.67
C LYS A 103 -7.95 8.45 1.74
N ASP A 104 -7.93 9.11 2.89
CA ASP A 104 -7.10 8.72 4.04
C ASP A 104 -7.37 7.30 4.54
N PHE A 105 -8.47 6.68 4.11
CA PHE A 105 -8.80 5.29 4.40
C PHE A 105 -9.23 4.51 3.17
N THR A 106 -8.83 3.24 3.15
CA THR A 106 -9.37 2.21 2.27
C THR A 106 -10.11 1.17 3.09
N GLU A 107 -11.15 0.57 2.52
CA GLU A 107 -11.83 -0.59 3.09
C GLU A 107 -11.92 -1.66 2.00
N ILE A 108 -11.47 -2.86 2.34
CA ILE A 108 -11.39 -4.02 1.47
C ILE A 108 -12.12 -5.18 2.12
N LYS A 109 -12.93 -5.88 1.35
CA LYS A 109 -13.49 -7.18 1.72
C LYS A 109 -12.76 -8.25 0.93
N ILE A 110 -12.06 -9.15 1.61
CA ILE A 110 -11.47 -10.35 1.01
C ILE A 110 -12.42 -11.51 1.28
N GLN A 111 -12.96 -12.10 0.22
CA GLN A 111 -13.98 -13.13 0.31
C GLN A 111 -13.42 -14.47 -0.19
N PHE A 112 -13.60 -15.52 0.62
CA PHE A 112 -13.18 -16.90 0.37
C PHE A 112 -14.38 -17.79 0.00
N SER A 113 -15.58 -17.46 0.51
CA SER A 113 -16.86 -18.05 0.11
C SER A 113 -18.00 -17.04 0.34
N GLU A 114 -19.24 -17.39 0.00
CA GLU A 114 -20.40 -16.50 0.23
C GLU A 114 -20.52 -16.02 1.69
N ASN A 115 -20.17 -16.88 2.65
CA ASN A 115 -20.31 -16.61 4.09
C ASN A 115 -18.98 -16.49 4.83
N ASP A 116 -17.85 -16.59 4.13
CA ASP A 116 -16.51 -16.44 4.72
C ASP A 116 -15.75 -15.30 4.04
N PHE A 117 -15.51 -14.25 4.82
CA PHE A 117 -14.77 -13.07 4.40
C PHE A 117 -14.13 -12.36 5.59
N ASP A 118 -13.10 -11.57 5.29
CA ASP A 118 -12.50 -10.62 6.24
C ASP A 118 -12.62 -9.19 5.71
N LEU A 119 -12.77 -8.26 6.65
CA LEU A 119 -12.79 -6.82 6.38
C LEU A 119 -11.45 -6.21 6.78
N ILE A 120 -10.74 -5.69 5.80
CA ILE A 120 -9.48 -4.98 6.00
C ILE A 120 -9.73 -3.49 5.85
N LYS A 121 -9.23 -2.71 6.80
CA LYS A 121 -9.21 -1.26 6.71
C LYS A 121 -7.76 -0.80 6.72
N GLY A 122 -7.36 0.03 5.77
CA GLY A 122 -6.05 0.66 5.73
C GLY A 122 -6.15 2.16 5.95
N GLU A 123 -5.24 2.74 6.73
CA GLU A 123 -5.04 4.20 6.77
C GLU A 123 -3.89 4.56 5.83
N ILE A 124 -4.08 5.53 4.95
CA ILE A 124 -3.11 5.96 3.93
C ILE A 124 -2.76 7.44 4.15
N ASP A 125 -1.46 7.74 4.16
CA ASP A 125 -0.90 9.08 4.23
C ASP A 125 -0.49 9.55 2.83
N PHE A 126 -1.10 10.65 2.37
CA PHE A 126 -0.82 11.30 1.08
C PHE A 126 0.11 12.53 1.20
N SER A 127 0.71 12.77 2.37
CA SER A 127 1.51 13.95 2.64
C SER A 127 2.84 13.98 1.89
N ASN A 128 3.31 15.19 1.60
CA ASN A 128 4.60 15.45 0.93
C ASN A 128 4.75 14.71 -0.42
N GLY A 129 3.63 14.43 -1.09
CA GLY A 129 3.63 13.73 -2.37
C GLY A 129 3.93 12.23 -2.26
N ASN A 130 3.93 11.65 -1.05
CA ASN A 130 4.02 10.20 -0.83
C ASN A 130 2.62 9.57 -0.80
N VAL A 131 2.57 8.24 -0.91
CA VAL A 131 1.38 7.41 -0.66
C VAL A 131 1.82 6.23 0.19
N ILE A 132 1.64 6.31 1.50
CA ILE A 132 2.18 5.34 2.47
C ILE A 132 1.05 4.81 3.34
N CYS A 133 0.94 3.49 3.49
CA CYS A 133 0.05 2.93 4.49
C CYS A 133 0.62 3.10 5.89
N ARG A 134 -0.21 3.66 6.78
CA ARG A 134 0.12 3.87 8.19
C ARG A 134 -0.33 2.76 9.11
N LYS A 135 -1.53 2.26 8.89
CA LYS A 135 -2.18 1.29 9.78
C LYS A 135 -3.04 0.34 9.00
N VAL A 136 -3.12 -0.89 9.49
CA VAL A 136 -4.00 -1.92 8.96
C VAL A 136 -4.79 -2.54 10.10
N TRP A 137 -6.11 -2.52 9.97
CA TRP A 137 -7.03 -3.26 10.81
C TRP A 137 -7.63 -4.42 10.02
N CYS A 138 -7.85 -5.54 10.68
CA CYS A 138 -8.61 -6.67 10.14
C CYS A 138 -9.75 -6.98 11.12
N ASN A 139 -10.97 -7.00 10.61
CA ASN A 139 -12.22 -7.17 11.38
C ASN A 139 -12.30 -6.23 12.59
N GLY A 140 -11.87 -4.97 12.41
CA GLY A 140 -11.86 -3.94 13.44
C GLY A 140 -10.70 -4.02 14.44
N VAL A 141 -9.84 -5.04 14.36
CA VAL A 141 -8.67 -5.21 15.24
C VAL A 141 -7.42 -4.70 14.55
N LEU A 142 -6.63 -3.85 15.22
CA LEU A 142 -5.35 -3.35 14.69
C LEU A 142 -4.37 -4.53 14.55
N LYS A 143 -3.86 -4.74 13.34
CA LYS A 143 -2.91 -5.82 13.02
C LYS A 143 -1.50 -5.30 12.71
N TRP A 144 -1.40 -4.11 12.15
CA TRP A 144 -0.12 -3.51 11.78
C TRP A 144 -0.17 -1.98 11.87
N GLU A 145 0.96 -1.38 12.22
CA GLU A 145 1.21 0.06 12.23
C GLU A 145 2.64 0.31 11.72
N SER A 146 2.83 1.39 10.95
CA SER A 146 4.13 1.72 10.35
C SER A 146 5.26 1.72 11.36
N TYR A 147 6.44 1.34 10.86
CA TYR A 147 7.70 1.30 11.61
C TYR A 147 7.75 0.23 12.73
N ALA A 148 6.72 -0.61 12.89
CA ALA A 148 6.76 -1.73 13.82
C ALA A 148 7.51 -2.94 13.22
N THR A 149 7.02 -3.48 12.10
CA THR A 149 7.51 -4.71 11.45
C THR A 149 7.21 -4.69 9.94
N GLU A 150 7.59 -5.76 9.23
CA GLU A 150 7.02 -6.07 7.91
C GLU A 150 5.49 -5.99 7.95
N ARG A 151 4.89 -5.43 6.89
CA ARG A 151 3.43 -5.29 6.74
C ARG A 151 2.82 -6.60 6.26
N LEU A 152 2.81 -7.56 7.18
CA LEU A 152 2.23 -8.87 7.03
C LEU A 152 1.11 -9.04 8.04
N ILE A 153 -0.06 -9.49 7.59
CA ILE A 153 -1.14 -9.93 8.48
C ILE A 153 -1.44 -11.41 8.23
N THR A 154 -1.98 -12.09 9.24
CA THR A 154 -2.41 -13.48 9.12
C THR A 154 -3.93 -13.58 9.19
N LEU A 155 -4.53 -14.29 8.24
CA LEU A 155 -5.93 -14.67 8.23
C LEU A 155 -6.02 -16.18 8.51
N ILE A 156 -6.85 -16.55 9.48
CA ILE A 156 -7.13 -17.95 9.82
C ILE A 156 -8.39 -18.37 9.07
N LYS A 157 -8.31 -19.50 8.35
CA LYS A 157 -9.38 -20.07 7.54
C LYS A 157 -9.61 -21.54 7.85
#